data_AF-A0A1I6IVH7-F1
#
_entry.id   AF-A0A1I6IVH7-F1
#
_cell.length_a   1.000
_cell.length_b   1.000
_cell.length_c   1.000
_cell.angle_alpha   90.00
_cell.angle_beta   90.00
_cell.angle_gamma   90.00
#
_symmetry.space_group_name_H-M   'P 1'
#
loop_
_entity.id
_entity.type
_entity.pdbx_description
1 polymer ?
#
loop_
_entity_poly.entity_id
_entity_poly.type
_entity_poly.pdbx_seq_one_letter_code
_entity_poly.pdbx_strand_id
1 'polypeptide(L)'
;MCAPLCLLSACGGGRDAAAPPPGDLVAVAAFAPAASAAGVVVADAPLPRPTTAACTVKLYDGMSFQGFDAHSFAYAGAGACPGPWAKVVLEADFAVNAGRQFDRTALISIGGINLYAGTTQEPSANVAPSWHVERDVTDYAKALTASADGFVRLDNVVDTTYTGLLTGSARLVFYPAGSSADAASNRAADLVIPLAGDLKTGDPANLKSAADALQRTMSLPTNMVRLYLDVQAESQGGDEFWYTCVPDDQAQVLQSCGGGSFREVLVRIDGQPAGLAPVVPRVYTGGVDPGLWRPTPGAETLSFVPSRVDLTPFAGALSDGTPHTVAISVQGAQDHFAVVGSLLVYQDAAASQTGGALSSNTLASAALTPPVTSNGITTAADSSVGGTLGVTAAHSYAVTGYVNTSSGRVTTTVQHDLTFSNQQKFNIAGAIYRQALTQRTTSTATVTTEGSGRRTVDRIALSYPLDMDYTYDGDKNRQDATAAQDFRTDVSRTVNGGDAFHSAFRNTLAVKSALLFSSTGGPAQRGGEEGSQTVTYEDSLGSCYQRSVVTAANVLASFQDGAGCTGGNRLNWLAQPDGAPAQALLGRISEP
;
A
#
# COMPACT_ATOMS: atom_id res chain seq x y z
N MET A 1 -49.22 -59.86 -31.78
CA MET A 1 -48.80 -58.46 -32.00
C MET A 1 -49.36 -57.66 -30.82
N CYS A 2 -48.75 -57.76 -29.63
CA CYS A 2 -47.64 -56.94 -29.07
C CYS A 2 -47.97 -55.44 -29.05
N ALA A 3 -47.86 -54.66 -27.98
CA ALA A 3 -47.65 -54.79 -26.52
C ALA A 3 -47.76 -53.34 -25.97
N PRO A 4 -48.07 -53.08 -24.69
CA PRO A 4 -47.81 -51.78 -24.08
C PRO A 4 -46.42 -51.77 -23.45
N LEU A 5 -45.63 -50.70 -23.64
CA LEU A 5 -44.34 -50.52 -22.97
C LEU A 5 -44.43 -49.30 -22.03
N CYS A 6 -44.32 -49.56 -20.73
CA CYS A 6 -44.00 -48.57 -19.70
C CYS A 6 -42.61 -47.98 -19.95
N LEU A 7 -42.44 -46.68 -19.75
CA LEU A 7 -41.15 -46.05 -19.50
C LEU A 7 -41.28 -45.08 -18.33
N LEU A 8 -40.48 -45.36 -17.31
CA LEU A 8 -40.31 -44.59 -16.09
C LEU A 8 -39.74 -43.19 -16.40
N SER A 9 -40.33 -42.15 -15.83
CA SER A 9 -39.67 -40.85 -15.70
C SER A 9 -38.89 -40.83 -14.39
N ALA A 10 -37.57 -40.83 -14.51
CA ALA A 10 -36.62 -40.76 -13.42
C ALA A 10 -36.61 -39.36 -12.78
N CYS A 11 -36.44 -39.34 -11.46
CA CYS A 11 -36.14 -38.15 -10.67
C CYS A 11 -34.86 -37.47 -11.20
N GLY A 12 -35.00 -36.26 -11.73
CA GLY A 12 -33.88 -35.37 -12.02
C GLY A 12 -33.44 -34.68 -10.73
N GLY A 13 -32.20 -34.96 -10.32
CA GLY A 13 -31.58 -34.44 -9.10
C GLY A 13 -31.58 -32.91 -9.03
N GLY A 14 -31.75 -32.42 -7.80
CA GLY A 14 -31.55 -31.02 -7.46
C GLY A 14 -30.15 -30.61 -7.88
N ARG A 15 -30.07 -29.61 -8.75
CA ARG A 15 -28.89 -28.78 -8.86
C ARG A 15 -28.80 -28.06 -7.52
N ASP A 16 -27.72 -28.31 -6.78
CA ASP A 16 -27.29 -27.39 -5.72
C ASP A 16 -27.28 -26.00 -6.36
N ALA A 17 -28.22 -25.16 -5.94
CA ALA A 17 -28.25 -23.77 -6.35
C ALA A 17 -27.00 -23.15 -5.74
N ALA A 18 -25.97 -22.94 -6.59
CA ALA A 18 -24.80 -22.18 -6.19
C ALA A 18 -25.29 -20.87 -5.54
N ALA A 19 -24.82 -20.60 -4.33
CA ALA A 19 -25.11 -19.35 -3.65
C ALA A 19 -24.78 -18.19 -4.59
N PRO A 20 -25.63 -17.14 -4.67
CA PRO A 20 -25.34 -15.99 -5.52
C PRO A 20 -23.95 -15.42 -5.17
N PRO A 21 -23.15 -15.01 -6.16
CA PRO A 21 -21.84 -14.43 -5.89
C PRO A 21 -22.02 -13.20 -4.99
N PRO A 22 -21.20 -13.03 -3.95
CA PRO A 22 -21.30 -11.88 -3.08
C PRO A 22 -20.90 -10.61 -3.84
N GLY A 23 -21.48 -9.48 -3.46
CA GLY A 23 -21.10 -8.20 -4.05
C GLY A 23 -21.98 -7.77 -5.22
N ASP A 24 -22.82 -6.75 -5.01
CA ASP A 24 -23.51 -6.06 -6.09
C ASP A 24 -22.55 -5.09 -6.80
N LEU A 25 -22.69 -4.98 -8.12
CA LEU A 25 -22.03 -3.93 -8.91
C LEU A 25 -22.68 -2.57 -8.63
N VAL A 26 -21.95 -1.71 -7.94
CA VAL A 26 -22.37 -0.35 -7.63
C VAL A 26 -21.77 0.63 -8.62
N ALA A 27 -22.54 1.66 -8.99
CA ALA A 27 -22.00 2.78 -9.74
C ALA A 27 -21.00 3.53 -8.84
N VAL A 28 -19.83 3.83 -9.37
CA VAL A 28 -18.86 4.64 -8.65
C VAL A 28 -19.38 6.08 -8.68
N ALA A 29 -19.57 6.69 -7.50
CA ALA A 29 -19.88 8.11 -7.44
C ALA A 29 -18.72 8.88 -8.08
N ALA A 30 -18.99 9.56 -9.20
CA ALA A 30 -18.00 10.43 -9.80
C ALA A 30 -17.75 11.59 -8.83
N PHE A 31 -16.60 11.61 -8.14
CA PHE A 31 -16.07 12.89 -7.68
C PHE A 31 -15.67 13.63 -8.95
N ALA A 32 -16.54 14.52 -9.43
CA ALA A 32 -16.20 15.39 -10.53
C ALA A 32 -15.30 16.50 -9.95
N PRO A 33 -13.99 16.50 -10.21
CA PRO A 33 -13.19 17.65 -9.85
C PRO A 33 -13.73 18.88 -10.59
N ALA A 34 -13.78 20.03 -9.92
CA ALA A 34 -14.17 21.27 -10.59
C ALA A 34 -13.16 21.57 -11.71
N ALA A 35 -13.64 21.97 -12.89
CA ALA A 35 -12.75 22.45 -13.95
C ALA A 35 -11.90 23.61 -13.40
N SER A 36 -10.61 23.67 -13.76
CA SER A 36 -9.63 24.62 -13.20
C SER A 36 -9.37 24.50 -11.69
N ALA A 37 -9.72 23.36 -11.06
CA ALA A 37 -9.30 23.09 -9.68
C ALA A 37 -7.78 23.19 -9.55
N ALA A 38 -7.36 24.07 -8.63
CA ALA A 38 -5.97 24.22 -8.21
C ALA A 38 -5.64 23.40 -6.94
N GLY A 39 -6.66 22.82 -6.29
CA GLY A 39 -6.51 21.88 -5.18
C GLY A 39 -6.10 20.48 -5.65
N VAL A 40 -6.13 19.47 -4.78
CA VAL A 40 -5.72 18.11 -5.14
C VAL A 40 -6.58 17.52 -6.25
N VAL A 41 -5.94 16.95 -7.28
CA VAL A 41 -6.57 16.32 -8.43
C VAL A 41 -5.98 14.92 -8.62
N VAL A 42 -6.80 13.88 -8.44
CA VAL A 42 -6.40 12.48 -8.56
C VAL A 42 -7.35 11.69 -9.47
N ALA A 43 -6.80 10.66 -10.13
CA ALA A 43 -7.57 9.67 -10.88
C ALA A 43 -8.01 8.47 -10.03
N ASP A 44 -7.51 8.36 -8.80
CA ASP A 44 -7.79 7.29 -7.85
C ASP A 44 -9.29 7.01 -7.70
N ALA A 45 -9.63 5.72 -7.65
CA ALA A 45 -11.00 5.28 -7.52
C ALA A 45 -11.50 5.45 -6.08
N PRO A 46 -12.69 6.01 -5.87
CA PRO A 46 -13.40 5.87 -4.60
C PRO A 46 -13.64 4.41 -4.27
N LEU A 47 -13.63 4.05 -2.99
CA LEU A 47 -13.94 2.70 -2.57
C LEU A 47 -15.41 2.39 -2.80
N PRO A 48 -15.73 1.29 -3.51
CA PRO A 48 -17.10 0.89 -3.72
C PRO A 48 -17.69 0.36 -2.41
N ARG A 49 -18.97 0.68 -2.18
CA ARG A 49 -19.64 0.46 -0.89
C ARG A 49 -20.92 -0.36 -1.08
N PRO A 50 -21.28 -1.23 -0.12
CA PRO A 50 -22.61 -1.84 -0.08
C PRO A 50 -23.72 -0.77 -0.13
N THR A 51 -24.86 -1.11 -0.71
CA THR A 51 -26.04 -0.24 -0.75
C THR A 51 -26.83 -0.22 0.57
N THR A 52 -26.40 -1.01 1.56
CA THR A 52 -27.01 -1.04 2.88
C THR A 52 -26.84 0.29 3.62
N ALA A 53 -27.77 0.60 4.52
CA ALA A 53 -27.70 1.80 5.32
C ALA A 53 -26.45 1.76 6.23
N ALA A 54 -25.53 2.69 5.99
CA ALA A 54 -24.30 2.79 6.75
C ALA A 54 -24.54 3.32 8.17
N CYS A 55 -23.69 2.89 9.10
CA CYS A 55 -23.55 3.50 10.41
C CYS A 55 -22.19 4.19 10.51
N THR A 56 -22.15 5.43 11.01
CA THR A 56 -20.93 6.24 11.07
C THR A 56 -20.52 6.50 12.51
N VAL A 57 -19.24 6.27 12.80
CA VAL A 57 -18.59 6.67 14.05
C VAL A 57 -17.58 7.76 13.74
N LYS A 58 -17.81 8.97 14.26
CA LYS A 58 -16.86 10.08 14.14
C LYS A 58 -15.65 9.82 15.02
N LEU A 59 -14.44 9.99 14.48
CA LEU A 59 -13.20 9.87 15.23
C LEU A 59 -12.79 11.24 15.79
N TYR A 60 -12.60 12.22 14.90
CA TYR A 60 -12.32 13.62 15.22
C TYR A 60 -12.82 14.54 14.10
N ASP A 61 -12.91 15.83 14.37
CA ASP A 61 -13.60 16.78 13.49
C ASP A 61 -12.96 18.18 13.55
N GLY A 62 -12.50 18.68 12.40
CA GLY A 62 -11.94 20.02 12.24
C GLY A 62 -10.70 20.27 13.11
N MET A 63 -9.96 19.21 13.46
CA MET A 63 -8.78 19.32 14.30
C MET A 63 -7.71 20.11 13.57
N SER A 64 -7.08 21.07 14.25
CA SER A 64 -5.95 21.83 13.73
C SER A 64 -4.65 21.27 14.30
N PHE A 65 -3.63 21.16 13.46
CA PHE A 65 -2.37 20.52 13.80
C PHE A 65 -1.25 21.55 13.89
N GLN A 66 -0.65 21.65 15.07
CA GLN A 66 0.50 22.50 15.35
C GLN A 66 1.34 21.85 16.45
N GLY A 67 2.65 21.74 16.21
CA GLY A 67 3.57 21.01 17.06
C GLY A 67 3.82 19.59 16.55
N PHE A 68 4.36 18.75 17.42
CA PHE A 68 4.81 17.38 17.12
C PHE A 68 4.13 16.34 18.02
N ASP A 69 3.06 16.74 18.70
CA ASP A 69 2.33 15.88 19.62
C ASP A 69 1.31 15.02 18.88
N ALA A 70 1.18 13.76 19.27
CA ALA A 70 0.05 12.95 18.84
C ALA A 70 -1.23 13.46 19.52
N HIS A 71 -2.25 13.77 18.73
CA HIS A 71 -3.52 14.30 19.24
C HIS A 71 -4.49 13.16 19.52
N SER A 72 -4.91 13.00 20.78
CA SER A 72 -5.85 11.96 21.18
C SER A 72 -7.30 12.29 20.79
N PHE A 73 -8.08 11.27 20.46
CA PHE A 73 -9.53 11.32 20.38
C PHE A 73 -10.14 10.09 21.07
N ALA A 74 -11.37 10.23 21.59
CA ALA A 74 -12.06 9.14 22.28
C ALA A 74 -12.75 8.23 21.26
N TYR A 75 -12.49 6.92 21.33
CA TYR A 75 -13.19 5.93 20.52
C TYR A 75 -13.94 4.93 21.40
N ALA A 76 -15.28 5.03 21.41
CA ALA A 76 -16.15 4.20 22.23
C ALA A 76 -16.35 2.76 21.69
N GLY A 77 -15.71 2.40 20.58
CA GLY A 77 -15.95 1.13 19.88
C GLY A 77 -17.12 1.23 18.89
N ALA A 78 -17.28 0.18 18.08
CA ALA A 78 -18.35 0.06 17.11
C ALA A 78 -19.72 -0.31 17.72
N GLY A 79 -19.91 -0.20 19.04
CA GLY A 79 -21.14 -0.60 19.72
C GLY A 79 -22.41 0.11 19.21
N ALA A 80 -22.28 1.35 18.73
CA ALA A 80 -23.36 2.09 18.08
C ALA A 80 -23.68 1.60 16.65
N CYS A 81 -22.79 0.78 16.06
CA CYS A 81 -22.86 0.26 14.70
C CYS A 81 -22.84 -1.27 14.72
N PRO A 82 -23.94 -1.95 15.10
CA PRO A 82 -23.94 -3.40 15.26
C PRO A 82 -23.61 -4.13 13.95
N GLY A 83 -22.83 -5.20 14.07
CA GLY A 83 -22.49 -6.11 12.97
C GLY A 83 -23.52 -7.24 12.77
N PRO A 84 -23.23 -8.20 11.87
CA PRO A 84 -22.00 -8.35 11.11
C PRO A 84 -21.83 -7.29 10.02
N TRP A 85 -20.60 -6.84 9.81
CA TRP A 85 -20.25 -5.88 8.75
C TRP A 85 -19.80 -6.60 7.49
N ALA A 86 -20.30 -6.13 6.35
CA ALA A 86 -19.80 -6.50 5.03
C ALA A 86 -18.57 -5.65 4.66
N LYS A 87 -18.56 -4.38 5.07
CA LYS A 87 -17.44 -3.45 4.81
C LYS A 87 -17.28 -2.44 5.94
N VAL A 88 -16.04 -2.07 6.24
CA VAL A 88 -15.72 -0.93 7.11
C VAL A 88 -14.72 -0.04 6.39
N VAL A 89 -15.05 1.23 6.23
CA VAL A 89 -14.22 2.22 5.53
C VAL A 89 -13.78 3.29 6.53
N LEU A 90 -12.49 3.55 6.59
CA LEU A 90 -11.96 4.79 7.16
C LEU A 90 -12.08 5.87 6.09
N GLU A 91 -12.67 7.01 6.47
CA GLU A 91 -12.65 8.23 5.68
C GLU A 91 -11.94 9.32 6.46
N ALA A 92 -11.04 10.03 5.80
CA ALA A 92 -10.42 11.22 6.36
C ALA A 92 -10.39 12.36 5.34
N ASP A 93 -10.68 13.56 5.83
CA ASP A 93 -10.65 14.81 5.08
C ASP A 93 -9.55 15.66 5.65
N PHE A 94 -8.64 16.14 4.81
CA PHE A 94 -7.53 16.99 5.20
C PHE A 94 -7.52 18.27 4.37
N ALA A 95 -7.02 19.34 4.96
CA ALA A 95 -6.82 20.60 4.27
C ALA A 95 -5.65 21.39 4.87
N VAL A 96 -5.06 22.26 4.06
CA VAL A 96 -4.08 23.27 4.51
C VAL A 96 -4.40 24.60 3.85
N ASN A 97 -4.33 25.70 4.61
CA ASN A 97 -4.54 27.02 4.04
C ASN A 97 -3.44 27.40 3.05
N ALA A 98 -3.75 28.36 2.18
CA ALA A 98 -2.76 28.97 1.30
C ALA A 98 -1.64 29.59 2.15
N GLY A 99 -0.41 29.41 1.70
CA GLY A 99 0.78 29.77 2.46
C GLY A 99 1.98 28.92 2.07
N ARG A 100 2.91 28.77 3.01
CA ARG A 100 4.10 27.94 2.86
C ARG A 100 4.08 26.82 3.89
N GLN A 101 4.17 25.58 3.43
CA GLN A 101 4.33 24.40 4.28
C GLN A 101 4.97 23.29 3.46
N PHE A 102 5.76 22.44 4.10
CA PHE A 102 6.26 21.19 3.50
C PHE A 102 5.25 20.06 3.70
N ASP A 103 5.41 18.99 2.93
CA ASP A 103 4.63 17.79 3.18
C ASP A 103 4.98 17.16 4.53
N ARG A 104 3.96 16.57 5.17
CA ARG A 104 4.03 16.01 6.52
C ARG A 104 3.45 14.61 6.52
N THR A 105 4.08 13.71 7.26
CA THR A 105 3.52 12.39 7.56
C THR A 105 2.29 12.53 8.44
N ALA A 106 1.24 11.81 8.06
CA ALA A 106 -0.02 11.72 8.77
C ALA A 106 -0.27 10.25 9.15
N LEU A 107 -0.55 9.96 10.42
CA LEU A 107 -0.99 8.64 10.89
C LEU A 107 -2.30 8.74 11.68
N ILE A 108 -3.17 7.75 11.55
CA ILE A 108 -4.36 7.59 12.40
C ILE A 108 -4.36 6.20 13.01
N SER A 109 -4.46 6.11 14.33
CA SER A 109 -4.46 4.85 15.06
C SER A 109 -5.63 4.73 16.04
N ILE A 110 -6.05 3.50 16.33
CA ILE A 110 -6.98 3.15 17.42
C ILE A 110 -6.43 1.95 18.16
N GLY A 111 -6.23 2.08 19.48
CA GLY A 111 -5.63 1.03 20.31
C GLY A 111 -4.24 0.60 19.82
N GLY A 112 -3.48 1.53 19.23
CA GLY A 112 -2.19 1.29 18.59
C GLY A 112 -2.25 0.66 17.19
N ILE A 113 -3.42 0.26 16.71
CA ILE A 113 -3.60 -0.29 15.35
C ILE A 113 -3.59 0.86 14.35
N ASN A 114 -2.66 0.81 13.39
CA ASN A 114 -2.54 1.82 12.35
C ASN A 114 -3.66 1.67 11.30
N LEU A 115 -4.58 2.62 11.28
CA LEU A 115 -5.70 2.68 10.36
C LEU A 115 -5.40 3.53 9.11
N TYR A 116 -4.41 4.41 9.14
CA TYR A 116 -4.01 5.19 7.96
C TYR A 116 -2.59 5.70 8.12
N ALA A 117 -1.84 5.68 7.01
CA ALA A 117 -0.68 6.55 6.85
C ALA A 117 -0.65 7.14 5.45
N GLY A 118 -0.07 8.33 5.34
CA GLY A 118 0.13 9.05 4.08
C GLY A 118 0.90 10.35 4.34
N THR A 119 1.19 11.10 3.29
CA THR A 119 1.75 12.45 3.38
C THR A 119 0.75 13.51 2.93
N THR A 120 0.93 14.74 3.40
CA THR A 120 0.06 15.87 3.04
C THR A 120 0.45 16.48 1.70
N GLN A 121 -0.52 17.09 1.02
CA GLN A 121 -0.24 17.98 -0.11
C GLN A 121 0.36 19.32 0.36
N GLU A 122 1.48 19.74 -0.22
CA GLU A 122 2.01 21.09 0.02
C GLU A 122 1.12 22.21 -0.56
N PRO A 123 0.83 23.28 0.20
CA PRO A 123 0.14 24.47 -0.31
C PRO A 123 1.05 25.31 -1.21
N SER A 124 0.47 26.39 -1.76
CA SER A 124 1.25 27.51 -2.30
C SER A 124 0.71 28.83 -1.76
N ALA A 125 1.39 29.94 -2.05
CA ALA A 125 0.98 31.27 -1.59
C ALA A 125 -0.48 31.62 -1.93
N ASN A 126 -1.02 31.07 -3.03
CA ASN A 126 -2.37 31.35 -3.51
C ASN A 126 -3.29 30.12 -3.58
N VAL A 127 -2.81 28.93 -3.15
CA VAL A 127 -3.56 27.68 -3.26
C VAL A 127 -3.64 27.02 -1.89
N ALA A 128 -4.88 26.78 -1.46
CA ALA A 128 -5.22 26.04 -0.24
C ALA A 128 -5.76 24.65 -0.65
N PRO A 129 -4.91 23.61 -0.74
CA PRO A 129 -5.37 22.28 -1.11
C PRO A 129 -6.18 21.63 0.02
N SER A 130 -7.19 20.85 -0.37
CA SER A 130 -7.91 19.91 0.46
C SER A 130 -8.06 18.60 -0.28
N TRP A 131 -8.06 17.48 0.43
CA TRP A 131 -8.21 16.15 -0.15
C TRP A 131 -8.98 15.21 0.77
N HIS A 132 -9.58 14.21 0.15
CA HIS A 132 -10.32 13.15 0.81
C HIS A 132 -9.57 11.84 0.58
N VAL A 133 -9.45 11.02 1.61
CA VAL A 133 -8.87 9.67 1.53
C VAL A 133 -9.85 8.65 2.10
N GLU A 134 -9.86 7.50 1.46
CA GLU A 134 -10.63 6.34 1.90
C GLU A 134 -9.69 5.15 2.05
N ARG A 135 -9.88 4.33 3.09
CA ARG A 135 -9.19 3.05 3.24
C ARG A 135 -10.17 1.98 3.68
N ASP A 136 -10.13 0.83 3.00
CA ASP A 136 -10.87 -0.35 3.44
C ASP A 136 -10.16 -0.98 4.63
N VAL A 137 -10.80 -0.92 5.81
CA VAL A 137 -10.29 -1.49 7.07
C VAL A 137 -11.17 -2.65 7.54
N THR A 138 -11.90 -3.29 6.62
CA THR A 138 -12.81 -4.42 6.92
C THR A 138 -12.06 -5.57 7.60
N ASP A 139 -10.82 -5.84 7.19
CA ASP A 139 -9.98 -6.86 7.79
C ASP A 139 -9.72 -6.60 9.29
N TYR A 140 -9.84 -5.34 9.74
CA TYR A 140 -9.61 -4.93 11.13
C TYR A 140 -10.91 -4.78 11.93
N ALA A 141 -12.07 -5.00 11.30
CA ALA A 141 -13.39 -4.63 11.85
C ALA A 141 -13.66 -5.20 13.24
N LYS A 142 -13.21 -6.43 13.53
CA LYS A 142 -13.41 -7.06 14.84
C LYS A 142 -12.64 -6.36 15.96
N ALA A 143 -11.43 -5.85 15.69
CA ALA A 143 -10.66 -5.08 16.67
C ALA A 143 -11.31 -3.71 16.95
N LEU A 144 -12.01 -3.16 15.96
CA LEU A 144 -12.72 -1.87 16.08
C LEU A 144 -14.02 -1.97 16.89
N THR A 145 -14.41 -3.15 17.37
CA THR A 145 -15.62 -3.31 18.20
C THR A 145 -15.43 -2.81 19.63
N ALA A 146 -14.21 -2.93 20.15
CA ALA A 146 -13.87 -2.51 21.50
C ALA A 146 -13.63 -1.00 21.58
N SER A 147 -13.92 -0.41 22.73
CA SER A 147 -13.48 0.94 23.07
C SER A 147 -11.97 0.96 23.23
N ALA A 148 -11.31 2.00 22.72
CA ALA A 148 -9.87 2.21 22.86
C ALA A 148 -9.55 3.70 22.75
N ASP A 149 -8.34 4.09 23.14
CA ASP A 149 -7.82 5.41 22.82
C ASP A 149 -7.48 5.48 21.32
N GLY A 150 -7.84 6.57 20.67
CA GLY A 150 -7.44 6.87 19.30
C GLY A 150 -6.48 8.05 19.25
N PHE A 151 -5.60 8.04 18.27
CA PHE A 151 -4.63 9.11 18.06
C PHE A 151 -4.51 9.45 16.59
N VAL A 152 -4.30 10.73 16.30
CA VAL A 152 -3.85 11.21 15.00
C VAL A 152 -2.52 11.93 15.20
N ARG A 153 -1.51 11.51 14.44
CA ARG A 153 -0.22 12.18 14.39
C ARG A 153 -0.09 12.89 13.07
N LEU A 154 0.04 14.21 13.12
CA LEU A 154 0.31 15.05 11.97
C LEU A 154 1.19 16.21 12.42
N ASP A 155 2.50 15.99 12.34
CA ASP A 155 3.49 16.93 12.84
C ASP A 155 3.47 18.18 11.95
N ASN A 156 3.34 19.36 12.55
CA ASN A 156 3.24 20.60 11.78
C ASN A 156 3.92 21.79 12.49
N VAL A 157 4.87 22.42 11.80
CA VAL A 157 5.51 23.66 12.26
C VAL A 157 4.75 24.84 11.68
N VAL A 158 4.20 25.70 12.55
CA VAL A 158 3.51 26.93 12.16
C VAL A 158 4.20 28.14 12.78
N ASP A 159 4.79 28.98 11.95
CA ASP A 159 5.51 30.20 12.33
C ASP A 159 5.45 31.29 11.23
N THR A 160 6.31 32.30 11.30
CA THR A 160 6.34 33.39 10.31
C THR A 160 6.83 32.98 8.92
N THR A 161 7.51 31.83 8.82
CA THR A 161 8.01 31.25 7.56
C THR A 161 7.06 30.17 7.05
N TYR A 162 6.67 29.24 7.92
CA TYR A 162 5.77 28.14 7.63
C TYR A 162 4.35 28.51 8.08
N THR A 163 3.59 29.12 7.17
CA THR A 163 2.27 29.70 7.47
C THR A 163 1.10 28.76 7.18
N GLY A 164 1.35 27.57 6.62
CA GLY A 164 0.32 26.56 6.37
C GLY A 164 -0.06 25.81 7.65
N LEU A 165 -1.27 26.06 8.13
CA LEU A 165 -1.96 25.32 9.18
C LEU A 165 -2.72 24.15 8.56
N LEU A 166 -2.33 22.93 8.94
CA LEU A 166 -3.02 21.70 8.56
C LEU A 166 -4.24 21.50 9.45
N THR A 167 -5.33 21.02 8.84
CA THR A 167 -6.56 20.64 9.52
C THR A 167 -7.08 19.30 9.00
N GLY A 168 -7.85 18.58 9.83
CA GLY A 168 -8.49 17.36 9.37
C GLY A 168 -9.65 16.86 10.22
N SER A 169 -10.43 15.97 9.60
CA SER A 169 -11.53 15.22 10.20
C SER A 169 -11.41 13.76 9.80
N ALA A 170 -11.83 12.82 10.64
CA ALA A 170 -11.90 11.42 10.26
C ALA A 170 -13.11 10.70 10.88
N ARG A 171 -13.58 9.66 10.18
CA ARG A 171 -14.70 8.82 10.60
C ARG A 171 -14.53 7.39 10.12
N LEU A 172 -15.10 6.44 10.86
CA LEU A 172 -15.31 5.08 10.41
C LEU A 172 -16.75 4.92 9.92
N VAL A 173 -16.93 4.29 8.77
CA VAL A 173 -18.23 4.02 8.16
C VAL A 173 -18.41 2.51 8.03
N PHE A 174 -19.35 1.99 8.82
CA PHE A 174 -19.68 0.57 8.93
C PHE A 174 -20.88 0.24 8.05
N TYR A 175 -20.71 -0.71 7.15
CA TYR A 175 -21.77 -1.21 6.28
C TYR A 175 -22.19 -2.60 6.75
N PRO A 176 -23.43 -2.77 7.25
CA PRO A 176 -23.92 -4.09 7.63
C PRO A 176 -24.09 -4.99 6.40
N ALA A 177 -24.01 -6.30 6.62
CA ALA A 177 -24.33 -7.28 5.58
C ALA A 177 -25.81 -7.17 5.17
N GLY A 178 -26.07 -7.03 3.86
CA GLY A 178 -27.43 -6.93 3.31
C GLY A 178 -28.09 -8.29 3.08
N SER A 179 -27.27 -9.34 2.92
CA SER A 179 -27.68 -10.71 2.67
C SER A 179 -26.79 -11.71 3.39
N SER A 180 -27.18 -12.99 3.39
CA SER A 180 -26.33 -14.08 3.91
C SER A 180 -25.06 -14.28 3.08
N ALA A 181 -25.10 -14.02 1.77
CA ALA A 181 -23.91 -14.07 0.91
C ALA A 181 -22.92 -12.95 1.28
N ASP A 182 -23.41 -11.74 1.55
CA ASP A 182 -22.57 -10.64 2.02
C ASP A 182 -21.96 -10.95 3.40
N ALA A 183 -22.75 -11.55 4.30
CA ALA A 183 -22.25 -11.97 5.61
C ALA A 183 -21.15 -13.05 5.50
N ALA A 184 -21.29 -13.98 4.54
CA ALA A 184 -20.27 -15.00 4.28
C ALA A 184 -18.97 -14.43 3.68
N SER A 185 -19.05 -13.27 3.01
CA SER A 185 -17.86 -12.56 2.52
C SER A 185 -17.08 -11.79 3.60
N ASN A 186 -17.52 -11.84 4.87
CA ASN A 186 -16.83 -11.19 5.98
C ASN A 186 -15.42 -11.74 6.14
N ARG A 187 -14.44 -10.87 5.94
CA ARG A 187 -13.01 -11.17 5.95
C ARG A 187 -12.27 -10.57 7.14
N ALA A 188 -12.99 -10.09 8.16
CA ALA A 188 -12.38 -9.57 9.38
C ALA A 188 -11.50 -10.63 10.05
N ALA A 189 -10.30 -10.23 10.45
CA ALA A 189 -9.43 -11.05 11.28
C ALA A 189 -10.08 -11.28 12.66
N ASP A 190 -9.81 -12.43 13.26
CA ASP A 190 -10.31 -12.78 14.59
C ASP A 190 -9.63 -12.01 15.70
N LEU A 191 -8.39 -11.59 15.45
CA LEU A 191 -7.59 -10.73 16.31
C LEU A 191 -6.66 -9.89 15.44
N VAL A 192 -6.48 -8.62 15.81
CA VAL A 192 -5.47 -7.74 15.21
C VAL A 192 -4.53 -7.28 16.32
N ILE A 193 -3.22 -7.53 16.14
CA ILE A 193 -2.20 -7.15 17.11
C ILE A 193 -1.32 -6.07 16.50
N PRO A 194 -1.28 -4.84 17.08
CA PRO A 194 -0.47 -3.76 16.54
C PRO A 194 1.03 -3.95 16.81
N LEU A 195 1.87 -3.46 15.90
CA LEU A 195 3.29 -3.25 16.09
C LEU A 195 3.56 -1.77 15.83
N ALA A 196 4.04 -1.04 16.83
CA ALA A 196 4.34 0.38 16.75
C ALA A 196 5.53 0.70 17.67
N GLY A 197 6.23 1.80 17.40
CA GLY A 197 7.29 2.31 18.28
C GLY A 197 6.74 2.75 19.64
N ASP A 198 5.56 3.36 19.66
CA ASP A 198 4.75 3.54 20.86
C ASP A 198 3.36 2.91 20.65
N LEU A 199 3.06 1.85 21.41
CA LEU A 199 1.78 1.15 21.32
C LEU A 199 0.59 1.95 21.87
N LYS A 200 0.84 2.97 22.69
CA LYS A 200 -0.22 3.83 23.22
C LYS A 200 -0.73 4.77 22.14
N THR A 201 0.17 5.51 21.50
CA THR A 201 -0.18 6.50 20.48
C THR A 201 -0.25 5.92 19.07
N GLY A 202 0.32 4.72 18.86
CA GLY A 202 0.47 4.14 17.52
C GLY A 202 1.60 4.76 16.71
N ASP A 203 2.53 5.47 17.36
CA ASP A 203 3.64 6.14 16.68
C ASP A 203 4.59 5.13 16.02
N PRO A 204 5.13 5.45 14.83
CA PRO A 204 6.07 4.58 14.15
C PRO A 204 7.36 4.40 14.93
N ALA A 205 8.00 3.24 14.77
CA ALA A 205 9.39 3.07 15.14
C ALA A 205 10.29 3.67 14.06
N ASN A 206 11.31 4.43 14.46
CA ASN A 206 12.31 4.98 13.56
C ASN A 206 13.47 3.98 13.42
N LEU A 207 13.50 3.24 12.31
CA LEU A 207 14.54 2.24 12.02
C LEU A 207 15.64 2.88 11.18
N LYS A 208 16.79 3.17 11.77
CA LYS A 208 17.87 3.95 11.14
C LYS A 208 18.78 3.11 10.26
N SER A 209 18.88 1.83 10.56
CA SER A 209 19.75 0.90 9.86
C SER A 209 19.14 -0.49 9.80
N ALA A 210 19.75 -1.37 9.01
CA ALA A 210 19.37 -2.79 8.95
C ALA A 210 19.54 -3.55 10.29
N ALA A 211 20.23 -2.97 11.27
CA ALA A 211 20.37 -3.53 12.61
C ALA A 211 19.21 -3.17 13.55
N ASP A 212 18.44 -2.12 13.21
CA ASP A 212 17.26 -1.72 13.98
C ASP A 212 16.07 -2.60 13.63
N ALA A 213 15.20 -2.85 14.61
CA ALA A 213 13.98 -3.61 14.39
C ALA A 213 12.83 -3.08 15.24
N LEU A 214 11.65 -3.00 14.64
CA LEU A 214 10.38 -2.93 15.35
C LEU A 214 9.98 -4.36 15.71
N GLN A 215 10.02 -4.72 16.99
CA GLN A 215 9.74 -6.08 17.43
C GLN A 215 8.77 -6.12 18.60
N ARG A 216 7.94 -7.17 18.64
CA ARG A 216 6.99 -7.41 19.72
C ARG A 216 6.93 -8.90 20.04
N THR A 217 7.16 -9.23 21.32
CA THR A 217 6.88 -10.56 21.86
C THR A 217 5.44 -10.62 22.36
N MET A 218 4.69 -11.64 21.95
CA MET A 218 3.27 -11.77 22.24
C MET A 218 2.86 -13.24 22.38
N SER A 219 1.87 -13.50 23.22
CA SER A 219 1.18 -14.79 23.24
C SER A 219 0.15 -14.81 22.13
N LEU A 220 0.22 -15.83 21.28
CA LEU A 220 -0.71 -16.01 20.16
C LEU A 220 -1.80 -17.04 20.54
N PRO A 221 -2.99 -16.97 19.92
CA PRO A 221 -4.02 -17.99 20.12
C PRO A 221 -3.51 -19.38 19.77
N THR A 222 -3.96 -20.40 20.50
CA THR A 222 -3.58 -21.80 20.25
C THR A 222 -4.35 -22.44 19.11
N ASN A 223 -5.26 -21.74 18.45
CA ASN A 223 -6.13 -22.27 17.40
C ASN A 223 -6.06 -21.47 16.09
N MET A 224 -4.89 -20.94 15.72
CA MET A 224 -4.71 -20.18 14.49
C MET A 224 -4.75 -21.07 13.25
N VAL A 225 -5.28 -20.53 12.16
CA VAL A 225 -5.32 -21.17 10.83
C VAL A 225 -4.69 -20.33 9.73
N ARG A 226 -4.67 -19.00 9.88
CA ARG A 226 -4.01 -18.07 8.95
C ARG A 226 -3.39 -16.92 9.72
N LEU A 227 -2.31 -16.36 9.18
CA LEU A 227 -1.55 -15.28 9.78
C LEU A 227 -1.01 -14.35 8.70
N TYR A 228 -1.36 -13.06 8.74
CA TYR A 228 -0.80 -12.03 7.86
C TYR A 228 -0.18 -10.90 8.67
N LEU A 229 0.84 -10.24 8.13
CA LEU A 229 1.40 -9.01 8.67
C LEU A 229 1.29 -7.90 7.63
N ASP A 230 0.49 -6.87 7.94
CA ASP A 230 0.52 -5.61 7.21
C ASP A 230 1.69 -4.77 7.72
N VAL A 231 2.53 -4.29 6.81
CA VAL A 231 3.68 -3.42 7.11
C VAL A 231 3.55 -2.13 6.34
N GLN A 232 3.76 -1.01 7.02
CA GLN A 232 4.06 0.27 6.39
C GLN A 232 5.47 0.67 6.80
N ALA A 233 6.30 0.93 5.80
CA ALA A 233 7.66 1.43 5.96
C ALA A 233 7.80 2.67 5.08
N GLU A 234 7.83 3.83 5.73
CA GLU A 234 7.93 5.13 5.09
C GLU A 234 9.37 5.64 5.22
N SER A 235 10.01 5.92 4.10
CA SER A 235 11.35 6.50 4.05
C SER A 235 11.33 7.95 4.53
N GLN A 236 12.24 8.33 5.41
CA GLN A 236 12.29 9.67 6.01
C GLN A 236 13.72 10.20 6.08
N GLY A 237 13.87 11.52 6.22
CA GLY A 237 15.18 12.17 6.27
C GLY A 237 15.99 11.91 5.00
N GLY A 238 17.26 11.53 5.14
CA GLY A 238 18.12 11.17 4.00
C GLY A 238 17.64 9.97 3.19
N ASP A 239 16.81 9.10 3.78
CA ASP A 239 16.22 7.98 3.05
C ASP A 239 15.02 8.40 2.19
N GLU A 240 14.45 9.60 2.35
CA GLU A 240 13.33 10.10 1.54
C GLU A 240 13.56 9.95 0.02
N PHE A 241 14.82 10.11 -0.41
CA PHE A 241 15.24 10.01 -1.81
C PHE A 241 16.10 8.77 -2.09
N TRP A 242 15.97 7.70 -1.31
CA TRP A 242 16.86 6.52 -1.37
C TRP A 242 17.09 5.98 -2.80
N TYR A 243 16.09 6.07 -3.68
CA TYR A 243 16.15 5.61 -5.07
C TYR A 243 17.11 6.42 -5.97
N THR A 244 17.53 7.62 -5.55
CA THR A 244 18.56 8.45 -6.22
C THR A 244 19.95 8.25 -5.62
N CYS A 245 20.07 7.55 -4.50
CA CYS A 245 21.34 7.40 -3.80
C CYS A 245 22.27 6.43 -4.53
N VAL A 246 23.56 6.60 -4.30
CA VAL A 246 24.65 5.84 -4.92
C VAL A 246 25.49 5.16 -3.84
N PRO A 247 26.34 4.19 -4.17
CA PRO A 247 27.33 3.66 -3.22
C PRO A 247 28.18 4.78 -2.60
N ASP A 248 28.59 4.60 -1.35
CA ASP A 248 29.32 5.63 -0.59
C ASP A 248 30.61 6.09 -1.28
N ASP A 249 31.32 5.17 -1.93
CA ASP A 249 32.54 5.45 -2.68
C ASP A 249 32.31 6.29 -3.95
N GLN A 250 31.06 6.42 -4.40
CA GLN A 250 30.66 7.22 -5.55
C GLN A 250 29.94 8.52 -5.17
N ALA A 251 29.46 8.65 -3.93
CA ALA A 251 28.61 9.77 -3.48
C ALA A 251 29.23 11.14 -3.75
N GLN A 252 30.51 11.32 -3.42
CA GLN A 252 31.22 12.59 -3.63
C GLN A 252 31.41 12.90 -5.12
N VAL A 253 31.84 11.90 -5.92
CA VAL A 253 32.12 12.07 -7.35
C VAL A 253 30.84 12.38 -8.14
N LEU A 254 29.73 11.76 -7.74
CA LEU A 254 28.43 11.92 -8.38
C LEU A 254 27.58 13.02 -7.75
N GLN A 255 28.06 13.71 -6.71
CA GLN A 255 27.33 14.76 -5.99
C GLN A 255 25.92 14.30 -5.55
N SER A 256 25.82 13.04 -5.09
CA SER A 256 24.56 12.39 -4.70
C SER A 256 24.65 11.82 -3.28
N CYS A 257 23.52 11.42 -2.70
CA CYS A 257 23.48 10.73 -1.41
C CYS A 257 24.16 9.35 -1.48
N GLY A 258 24.77 8.94 -0.36
CA GLY A 258 25.42 7.64 -0.19
C GLY A 258 24.45 6.52 0.21
N GLY A 259 25.00 5.35 0.55
CA GLY A 259 24.26 4.21 1.12
C GLY A 259 23.55 3.30 0.11
N GLY A 260 23.64 3.60 -1.19
CA GLY A 260 23.08 2.81 -2.28
C GLY A 260 21.56 2.95 -2.44
N SER A 261 21.04 2.46 -3.56
CA SER A 261 19.66 2.66 -3.99
C SER A 261 18.73 1.47 -3.74
N PHE A 262 19.02 0.57 -2.80
CA PHE A 262 18.18 -0.61 -2.54
C PHE A 262 17.67 -0.61 -1.09
N ARG A 263 16.37 -0.82 -0.91
CA ARG A 263 15.69 -0.95 0.38
C ARG A 263 14.71 -2.11 0.33
N GLU A 264 14.63 -2.91 1.38
CA GLU A 264 13.70 -4.03 1.46
C GLU A 264 13.27 -4.29 2.91
N VAL A 265 11.98 -4.56 3.12
CA VAL A 265 11.48 -4.95 4.43
C VAL A 265 11.76 -6.44 4.66
N LEU A 266 12.33 -6.76 5.83
CA LEU A 266 12.51 -8.13 6.30
C LEU A 266 11.67 -8.37 7.55
N VAL A 267 10.82 -9.39 7.50
CA VAL A 267 10.03 -9.89 8.62
C VAL A 267 10.68 -11.12 9.20
N ARG A 268 10.77 -11.18 10.53
CA ARG A 268 11.28 -12.33 11.29
C ARG A 268 10.26 -12.82 12.31
N ILE A 269 10.27 -14.13 12.53
CA ILE A 269 9.55 -14.81 13.61
C ILE A 269 10.61 -15.54 14.45
N ASP A 270 10.67 -15.24 15.75
CA ASP A 270 11.65 -15.80 16.70
C ASP A 270 13.10 -15.70 16.20
N GLY A 271 13.42 -14.58 15.56
CA GLY A 271 14.74 -14.30 14.96
C GLY A 271 14.97 -14.93 13.58
N GLN A 272 14.15 -15.89 13.16
CA GLN A 272 14.25 -16.54 11.85
C GLN A 272 13.55 -15.69 10.76
N PRO A 273 14.16 -15.51 9.57
CA PRO A 273 13.48 -14.88 8.42
C PRO A 273 12.17 -15.58 8.07
N ALA A 274 11.10 -14.80 7.93
CA ALA A 274 9.75 -15.31 7.68
C ALA A 274 9.13 -14.76 6.39
N GLY A 275 9.53 -13.56 5.96
CA GLY A 275 9.13 -13.02 4.67
C GLY A 275 9.81 -11.71 4.32
N LEU A 276 9.69 -11.31 3.06
CA LEU A 276 10.20 -10.05 2.52
C LEU A 276 9.06 -9.22 1.93
N ALA A 277 9.21 -7.90 1.91
CA ALA A 277 8.33 -7.00 1.17
C ALA A 277 9.14 -5.87 0.48
N PRO A 278 8.82 -5.53 -0.79
CA PRO A 278 9.49 -4.44 -1.47
C PRO A 278 9.16 -3.09 -0.81
N VAL A 279 10.13 -2.17 -0.80
CA VAL A 279 9.86 -0.76 -0.47
C VAL A 279 9.41 -0.05 -1.75
N VAL A 280 8.22 0.53 -1.72
CA VAL A 280 7.65 1.29 -2.84
C VAL A 280 8.39 2.63 -2.98
N PRO A 281 8.88 3.03 -4.17
CA PRO A 281 9.56 4.30 -4.38
C PRO A 281 8.56 5.45 -4.50
N ARG A 282 7.91 5.77 -3.38
CA ARG A 282 6.99 6.92 -3.29
C ARG A 282 7.80 8.21 -3.37
N VAL A 283 7.29 9.18 -4.13
CA VAL A 283 7.88 10.53 -4.22
C VAL A 283 6.89 11.49 -3.59
N TYR A 284 7.20 12.03 -2.41
CA TYR A 284 6.27 12.87 -1.66
C TYR A 284 6.11 14.26 -2.29
N THR A 285 5.13 15.03 -1.82
CA THR A 285 4.66 16.23 -2.55
C THR A 285 5.63 17.42 -2.53
N GLY A 286 6.68 17.36 -1.72
CA GLY A 286 7.83 18.27 -1.77
C GLY A 286 9.06 17.74 -2.53
N GLY A 287 9.08 16.45 -2.88
CA GLY A 287 10.28 15.76 -3.35
C GLY A 287 10.71 16.15 -4.76
N VAL A 288 12.03 16.22 -5.01
CA VAL A 288 12.65 16.56 -6.32
C VAL A 288 12.33 17.97 -6.83
N ASP A 289 11.07 18.22 -7.17
CA ASP A 289 10.51 19.54 -7.46
C ASP A 289 9.04 19.56 -7.02
N PRO A 290 8.65 20.43 -6.07
CA PRO A 290 7.26 20.58 -5.66
C PRO A 290 6.29 20.96 -6.80
N GLY A 291 6.78 21.41 -7.96
CA GLY A 291 5.97 21.67 -9.16
C GLY A 291 5.55 20.41 -9.92
N LEU A 292 6.19 19.26 -9.67
CA LEU A 292 5.77 17.97 -10.24
C LEU A 292 4.45 17.48 -9.66
N TRP A 293 4.17 17.83 -8.39
CA TRP A 293 3.12 17.23 -7.58
C TRP A 293 1.92 18.14 -7.36
N ARG A 294 1.77 19.18 -8.20
CA ARG A 294 0.67 20.14 -8.14
C ARG A 294 -0.03 20.22 -9.51
N PRO A 295 -1.36 20.05 -9.58
CA PRO A 295 -2.28 19.66 -8.51
C PRO A 295 -2.37 18.14 -8.27
N THR A 296 -1.62 17.33 -9.03
CA THR A 296 -1.66 15.86 -8.95
C THR A 296 -0.48 15.34 -8.15
N PRO A 297 -0.69 14.84 -6.92
CA PRO A 297 0.36 14.24 -6.10
C PRO A 297 0.99 12.99 -6.75
N GLY A 298 2.14 12.56 -6.24
CA GLY A 298 2.72 11.26 -6.60
C GLY A 298 1.77 10.10 -6.25
N ALA A 299 1.86 9.00 -7.00
CA ALA A 299 1.02 7.82 -6.78
C ALA A 299 1.22 7.25 -5.36
N GLU A 300 0.11 6.89 -4.70
CA GLU A 300 0.08 6.39 -3.31
C GLU A 300 0.82 7.27 -2.29
N THR A 301 0.80 8.61 -2.44
CA THR A 301 1.44 9.52 -1.46
C THR A 301 0.45 9.99 -0.40
N LEU A 302 -0.75 10.41 -0.80
CA LEU A 302 -1.79 10.87 0.13
C LEU A 302 -2.40 9.74 0.96
N SER A 303 -2.27 8.48 0.54
CA SER A 303 -2.70 7.30 1.29
C SER A 303 -1.84 6.12 0.88
N PHE A 304 -1.11 5.56 1.84
CA PHE A 304 -0.18 4.46 1.59
C PHE A 304 -0.91 3.12 1.59
N VAL A 305 -0.66 2.32 0.56
CA VAL A 305 -1.01 0.90 0.57
C VAL A 305 0.02 0.12 1.40
N PRO A 306 -0.38 -0.63 2.44
CA PRO A 306 0.54 -1.47 3.20
C PRO A 306 0.99 -2.68 2.39
N SER A 307 2.22 -3.12 2.62
CA SER A 307 2.66 -4.42 2.12
C SER A 307 2.17 -5.52 3.06
N ARG A 308 1.45 -6.52 2.52
CA ARG A 308 0.99 -7.68 3.29
C ARG A 308 1.91 -8.89 3.08
N VAL A 309 2.51 -9.35 4.17
CA VAL A 309 3.34 -10.57 4.21
C VAL A 309 2.50 -11.75 4.70
N ASP A 310 2.49 -12.85 3.96
CA ASP A 310 1.81 -14.09 4.34
C ASP A 310 2.68 -14.96 5.24
N LEU A 311 2.28 -15.06 6.51
CA LEU A 311 2.95 -15.83 7.55
C LEU A 311 2.20 -17.12 7.89
N THR A 312 1.15 -17.46 7.12
CA THR A 312 0.30 -18.64 7.33
C THR A 312 1.08 -19.96 7.46
N PRO A 313 2.20 -20.21 6.73
CA PRO A 313 3.03 -21.40 6.96
C PRO A 313 3.51 -21.59 8.41
N PHE A 314 3.59 -20.52 9.21
CA PHE A 314 3.99 -20.58 10.62
C PHE A 314 2.82 -20.81 11.58
N ALA A 315 1.57 -20.62 11.15
CA ALA A 315 0.40 -20.58 12.05
C ALA A 315 0.29 -21.82 12.96
N GLY A 316 0.57 -23.01 12.42
CA GLY A 316 0.50 -24.27 13.18
C GLY A 316 1.63 -24.44 14.19
N ALA A 317 2.84 -23.93 13.88
CA ALA A 317 3.98 -23.96 14.78
C ALA A 317 3.85 -22.94 15.91
N LEU A 318 3.22 -21.79 15.63
CA LEU A 318 3.00 -20.70 16.60
C LEU A 318 1.77 -20.91 17.50
N SER A 319 0.99 -21.96 17.26
CA SER A 319 -0.21 -22.30 18.04
C SER A 319 0.10 -23.18 19.26
N ASP A 320 1.30 -23.04 19.84
CA ASP A 320 1.82 -23.90 20.92
C ASP A 320 1.53 -23.37 22.34
N GLY A 321 0.97 -22.15 22.44
CA GLY A 321 0.63 -21.49 23.70
C GLY A 321 1.81 -20.76 24.36
N THR A 322 2.98 -20.72 23.72
CA THR A 322 4.16 -19.99 24.18
C THR A 322 4.24 -18.58 23.56
N PRO A 323 4.99 -17.65 24.18
CA PRO A 323 5.22 -16.34 23.58
C PRO A 323 6.16 -16.42 22.37
N HIS A 324 5.80 -15.73 21.29
CA HIS A 324 6.60 -15.60 20.07
C HIS A 324 6.91 -14.16 19.76
N THR A 325 8.04 -13.91 19.10
CA THR A 325 8.48 -12.57 18.70
C THR A 325 8.34 -12.37 17.20
N VAL A 326 7.56 -11.36 16.80
CA VAL A 326 7.53 -10.86 15.42
C VAL A 326 8.38 -9.60 15.35
N ALA A 327 9.27 -9.51 14.36
CA ALA A 327 10.14 -8.36 14.15
C ALA A 327 10.12 -7.90 12.69
N ILE A 328 10.21 -6.58 12.49
CA ILE A 328 10.28 -5.90 11.20
C ILE A 328 11.57 -5.08 11.18
N SER A 329 12.36 -5.22 10.11
CA SER A 329 13.56 -4.43 9.85
C SER A 329 13.57 -3.95 8.40
N VAL A 330 14.32 -2.89 8.09
CA VAL A 330 14.50 -2.40 6.72
C VAL A 330 15.95 -2.58 6.30
N GLN A 331 16.19 -3.53 5.40
CA GLN A 331 17.49 -3.77 4.80
C GLN A 331 17.88 -2.58 3.93
N GLY A 332 19.14 -2.16 4.03
CA GLY A 332 19.67 -1.01 3.31
C GLY A 332 19.29 0.36 3.90
N ALA A 333 18.51 0.46 4.98
CA ALA A 333 18.22 1.73 5.65
C ALA A 333 19.51 2.43 6.12
N GLN A 334 19.54 3.76 6.05
CA GLN A 334 20.73 4.59 6.33
C GLN A 334 20.43 5.78 7.24
N ASP A 335 19.30 6.47 7.04
CA ASP A 335 18.88 7.58 7.89
C ASP A 335 17.76 7.10 8.82
N HIS A 336 16.55 6.92 8.29
CA HIS A 336 15.52 6.14 8.93
C HIS A 336 14.31 5.82 8.05
N PHE A 337 13.62 4.76 8.44
CA PHE A 337 12.25 4.47 8.05
C PHE A 337 11.33 4.61 9.26
N ALA A 338 10.20 5.29 9.10
CA ALA A 338 9.08 5.25 10.02
C ALA A 338 8.27 3.97 9.75
N VAL A 339 8.26 3.04 10.71
CA VAL A 339 7.68 1.70 10.53
C VAL A 339 6.58 1.42 11.54
N VAL A 340 5.45 0.93 11.04
CA VAL A 340 4.33 0.34 11.81
C VAL A 340 3.88 -0.97 11.18
N GLY A 341 3.26 -1.82 11.98
CA GLY A 341 2.69 -3.08 11.50
C GLY A 341 1.38 -3.45 12.20
N SER A 342 0.64 -4.38 11.58
CA SER A 342 -0.56 -4.97 12.16
C SER A 342 -0.61 -6.45 11.81
N LEU A 343 -0.57 -7.30 12.83
CA LEU A 343 -0.64 -8.76 12.67
C LEU A 343 -2.11 -9.18 12.69
N LEU A 344 -2.57 -9.81 11.60
CA LEU A 344 -3.93 -10.30 11.42
C LEU A 344 -3.95 -11.81 11.68
N VAL A 345 -4.70 -12.23 12.68
CA VAL A 345 -4.82 -13.61 13.10
C VAL A 345 -6.22 -14.12 12.78
N TYR A 346 -6.31 -15.30 12.16
CA TYR A 346 -7.57 -15.99 11.89
C TYR A 346 -7.57 -17.32 12.61
N GLN A 347 -8.69 -17.67 13.22
CA GLN A 347 -8.82 -18.81 14.13
C GLN A 347 -9.80 -19.85 13.59
N ASP A 348 -9.60 -21.10 13.99
CA ASP A 348 -10.61 -22.14 13.84
C ASP A 348 -11.62 -22.05 14.99
N ALA A 349 -12.82 -21.58 14.70
CA ALA A 349 -13.88 -21.45 15.70
C ALA A 349 -14.36 -22.79 16.27
N ALA A 350 -14.12 -23.91 15.57
CA ALA A 350 -14.52 -25.25 15.99
C ALA A 350 -13.41 -26.03 16.71
N ALA A 351 -12.21 -25.45 16.84
CA ALA A 351 -11.09 -26.06 17.55
C ALA A 351 -10.61 -25.16 18.70
N SER A 352 -10.40 -25.75 19.89
CA SER A 352 -9.74 -25.07 21.01
C SER A 352 -8.22 -24.99 20.85
N GLN A 353 -7.65 -25.91 20.06
CA GLN A 353 -6.25 -25.90 19.70
C GLN A 353 -6.09 -26.41 18.26
N THR A 354 -5.33 -25.68 17.47
CA THR A 354 -4.76 -26.13 16.21
C THR A 354 -3.30 -26.49 16.48
N GLY A 355 -2.88 -27.64 15.97
CA GLY A 355 -1.46 -28.01 15.98
C GLY A 355 -0.87 -27.80 14.59
N GLY A 356 0.39 -28.13 14.43
CA GLY A 356 1.03 -28.08 13.13
C GLY A 356 2.53 -28.00 13.24
N ALA A 357 3.18 -27.77 12.11
CA ALA A 357 4.61 -27.51 12.08
C ALA A 357 4.97 -26.72 10.83
N LEU A 358 6.10 -26.01 10.94
CA LEU A 358 6.83 -25.52 9.79
C LEU A 358 7.58 -26.70 9.16
N SER A 359 7.30 -27.00 7.89
CA SER A 359 7.90 -28.12 7.16
C SER A 359 9.21 -27.72 6.47
N SER A 360 9.27 -26.50 5.92
CA SER A 360 10.44 -25.98 5.21
C SER A 360 10.44 -24.46 5.22
N ASN A 361 11.62 -23.85 5.28
CA ASN A 361 11.82 -22.42 5.11
C ASN A 361 13.16 -22.17 4.40
N THR A 362 13.11 -21.99 3.09
CA THR A 362 14.33 -21.75 2.31
C THR A 362 14.89 -20.35 2.50
N LEU A 363 14.07 -19.39 2.97
CA LEU A 363 14.49 -18.02 3.27
C LEU A 363 15.43 -17.98 4.48
N ALA A 364 15.21 -18.84 5.48
CA ALA A 364 16.10 -18.93 6.64
C ALA A 364 17.50 -19.48 6.27
N SER A 365 17.57 -20.35 5.25
CA SER A 365 18.82 -20.88 4.73
C SER A 365 19.47 -20.01 3.65
N ALA A 366 18.70 -19.12 3.02
CA ALA A 366 19.24 -18.15 2.08
C ALA A 366 19.92 -17.04 2.89
N ALA A 367 21.24 -16.91 2.78
CA ALA A 367 21.85 -15.63 3.12
C ALA A 367 21.17 -14.59 2.23
N LEU A 368 20.53 -13.57 2.81
CA LEU A 368 19.95 -12.47 2.04
C LEU A 368 21.07 -11.90 1.19
N THR A 369 21.07 -12.23 -0.10
CA THR A 369 22.15 -11.88 -1.01
C THR A 369 22.21 -10.37 -1.14
N PRO A 370 23.35 -9.73 -0.84
CA PRO A 370 23.48 -8.30 -1.00
C PRO A 370 23.18 -7.86 -2.44
N PRO A 371 22.70 -6.62 -2.65
CA PRO A 371 22.52 -6.08 -3.99
C PRO A 371 23.86 -6.04 -4.74
N VAL A 372 23.81 -6.30 -6.05
CA VAL A 372 24.97 -6.21 -6.94
C VAL A 372 25.01 -4.83 -7.56
N THR A 373 26.18 -4.17 -7.47
CA THR A 373 26.42 -2.87 -8.10
C THR A 373 27.28 -3.03 -9.35
N SER A 374 26.87 -2.43 -10.46
CA SER A 374 27.67 -2.24 -11.66
C SER A 374 28.05 -0.77 -11.80
N ASN A 375 29.34 -0.47 -11.77
CA ASN A 375 29.84 0.90 -11.89
C ASN A 375 30.46 1.13 -13.27
N GLY A 376 29.76 1.89 -14.11
CA GLY A 376 30.24 2.38 -15.40
C GLY A 376 30.52 3.88 -15.40
N ILE A 377 30.74 4.49 -14.23
CA ILE A 377 31.08 5.90 -14.10
C ILE A 377 32.54 6.13 -14.52
N THR A 378 32.73 7.21 -15.26
CA THR A 378 34.05 7.66 -15.72
C THR A 378 34.22 9.14 -15.40
N THR A 379 35.43 9.51 -14.99
CA THR A 379 35.84 10.89 -14.80
C THR A 379 36.88 11.24 -15.87
N ALA A 380 36.58 12.22 -16.71
CA ALA A 380 37.48 12.69 -17.76
C ALA A 380 38.56 13.63 -17.20
N ALA A 381 39.57 13.94 -18.03
CA ALA A 381 40.69 14.79 -17.64
C ALA A 381 40.28 16.23 -17.31
N ASP A 382 39.15 16.71 -17.84
CA ASP A 382 38.55 18.00 -17.55
C ASP A 382 37.63 17.98 -16.31
N SER A 383 37.67 16.89 -15.53
CA SER A 383 36.82 16.63 -14.36
C SER A 383 35.33 16.45 -14.65
N SER A 384 34.91 16.37 -15.92
CA SER A 384 33.54 15.95 -16.24
C SER A 384 33.34 14.49 -15.83
N VAL A 385 32.15 14.20 -15.29
CA VAL A 385 31.77 12.87 -14.82
C VAL A 385 30.55 12.41 -15.59
N GLY A 386 30.59 11.19 -16.12
CA GLY A 386 29.46 10.61 -16.80
C GLY A 386 29.53 9.09 -16.87
N GLY A 387 28.39 8.50 -17.23
CA GLY A 387 28.23 7.05 -17.36
C GLY A 387 26.98 6.56 -16.66
N THR A 388 26.93 5.25 -16.45
CA THR A 388 25.79 4.58 -15.81
C THR A 388 26.24 3.82 -14.59
N LEU A 389 25.50 3.96 -13.50
CA LEU A 389 25.60 3.16 -12.29
C LEU A 389 24.33 2.29 -12.20
N GLY A 390 24.50 0.98 -12.01
CA GLY A 390 23.40 0.04 -11.86
C GLY A 390 23.42 -0.64 -10.50
N VAL A 391 22.26 -0.88 -9.91
CA VAL A 391 22.07 -1.71 -8.73
C VAL A 391 20.98 -2.74 -9.04
N THR A 392 21.24 -4.01 -8.76
CA THR A 392 20.26 -5.10 -8.91
C THR A 392 20.19 -5.97 -7.67
N ALA A 393 19.01 -6.49 -7.36
CA ALA A 393 18.80 -7.49 -6.32
C ALA A 393 17.71 -8.48 -6.77
N ALA A 394 17.82 -9.72 -6.33
CA ALA A 394 16.82 -10.73 -6.58
C ALA A 394 16.74 -11.73 -5.43
N HIS A 395 15.52 -12.06 -5.03
CA HIS A 395 15.24 -13.05 -4.00
C HIS A 395 14.17 -14.02 -4.49
N SER A 396 14.39 -15.31 -4.30
CA SER A 396 13.41 -16.36 -4.54
C SER A 396 13.44 -17.32 -3.37
N TYR A 397 12.31 -17.49 -2.71
CA TYR A 397 12.19 -18.38 -1.55
C TYR A 397 10.82 -19.05 -1.47
N ALA A 398 10.76 -20.14 -0.72
CA ALA A 398 9.53 -20.81 -0.37
C ALA A 398 9.51 -21.16 1.13
N VAL A 399 8.35 -20.93 1.76
CA VAL A 399 8.07 -21.34 3.12
C VAL A 399 6.84 -22.23 3.11
N THR A 400 6.96 -23.43 3.68
CA THR A 400 5.89 -24.42 3.73
C THR A 400 5.65 -24.83 5.18
N GLY A 401 4.38 -24.89 5.57
CA GLY A 401 3.96 -25.46 6.84
C GLY A 401 2.55 -26.00 6.75
N TYR A 402 2.08 -26.62 7.82
CA TYR A 402 0.72 -27.16 7.88
C TYR A 402 0.07 -26.87 9.23
N VAL A 403 -1.26 -26.79 9.20
CA VAL A 403 -2.13 -26.66 10.37
C VAL A 403 -3.07 -27.86 10.40
N ASN A 404 -3.24 -28.49 11.56
CA ASN A 404 -4.30 -29.47 11.79
C ASN A 404 -5.55 -28.73 12.29
N THR A 405 -6.51 -28.50 11.40
CA THR A 405 -7.79 -27.83 11.71
C THR A 405 -8.86 -28.84 12.16
N SER A 406 -10.01 -28.35 12.63
CA SER A 406 -11.20 -29.18 12.92
C SER A 406 -11.68 -29.96 11.69
N SER A 407 -11.39 -29.46 10.49
CA SER A 407 -11.83 -30.02 9.20
C SER A 407 -10.74 -30.83 8.50
N GLY A 408 -9.62 -31.10 9.18
CA GLY A 408 -8.48 -31.85 8.66
C GLY A 408 -7.21 -31.03 8.51
N ARG A 409 -6.14 -31.67 8.03
CA ARG A 409 -4.86 -30.99 7.78
C ARG A 409 -4.95 -30.10 6.54
N VAL A 410 -4.46 -28.88 6.68
CA VAL A 410 -4.26 -27.91 5.59
C VAL A 410 -2.77 -27.57 5.52
N THR A 411 -2.16 -27.76 4.36
CA THR A 411 -0.78 -27.38 4.07
C THR A 411 -0.77 -26.09 3.26
N THR A 412 0.05 -25.13 3.66
CA THR A 412 0.23 -23.86 2.94
C THR A 412 1.70 -23.70 2.56
N THR A 413 1.94 -23.40 1.29
CA THR A 413 3.24 -23.02 0.75
C THR A 413 3.15 -21.60 0.20
N VAL A 414 3.96 -20.70 0.74
CA VAL A 414 4.16 -19.35 0.22
C VAL A 414 5.48 -19.34 -0.55
N GLN A 415 5.41 -19.21 -1.86
CA GLN A 415 6.57 -18.92 -2.70
C GLN A 415 6.60 -17.44 -3.03
N HIS A 416 7.77 -16.81 -2.94
CA HIS A 416 7.93 -15.39 -3.23
C HIS A 416 9.14 -15.16 -4.13
N ASP A 417 8.92 -14.42 -5.21
CA ASP A 417 9.94 -14.03 -6.19
C ASP A 417 9.97 -12.50 -6.29
N LEU A 418 11.08 -11.89 -5.91
CA LEU A 418 11.31 -10.45 -5.94
C LEU A 418 12.51 -10.12 -6.83
N THR A 419 12.36 -9.13 -7.70
CA THR A 419 13.46 -8.58 -8.48
C THR A 419 13.46 -7.06 -8.41
N PHE A 420 14.66 -6.49 -8.33
CA PHE A 420 14.91 -5.07 -8.27
C PHE A 420 16.01 -4.70 -9.26
N SER A 421 15.82 -3.62 -10.00
CA SER A 421 16.89 -2.93 -10.72
C SER A 421 16.71 -1.42 -10.62
N ASN A 422 17.80 -0.70 -10.46
CA ASN A 422 17.87 0.75 -10.52
C ASN A 422 19.08 1.12 -11.37
N GLN A 423 18.85 1.75 -12.52
CA GLN A 423 19.90 2.23 -13.41
C GLN A 423 19.89 3.74 -13.41
N GLN A 424 20.99 4.35 -12.97
CA GLN A 424 21.18 5.79 -12.89
C GLN A 424 22.23 6.23 -13.91
N LYS A 425 21.90 7.20 -14.73
CA LYS A 425 22.79 7.81 -15.71
C LYS A 425 23.13 9.23 -15.27
N PHE A 426 24.43 9.51 -15.21
CA PHE A 426 24.95 10.81 -14.81
C PHE A 426 25.58 11.54 -16.00
N ASN A 427 25.43 12.86 -15.99
CA ASN A 427 26.20 13.79 -16.82
C ASN A 427 26.45 15.07 -16.01
N ILE A 428 27.67 15.20 -15.51
CA ILE A 428 28.12 16.31 -14.68
C ILE A 428 29.29 16.97 -15.41
N ALA A 429 29.07 18.17 -15.93
CA ALA A 429 30.05 18.87 -16.75
C ALA A 429 29.88 20.39 -16.65
N GLY A 430 30.93 21.10 -16.25
CA GLY A 430 30.85 22.55 -16.02
C GLY A 430 29.76 22.87 -14.99
N ALA A 431 28.78 23.69 -15.39
CA ALA A 431 27.64 24.07 -14.55
C ALA A 431 26.44 23.11 -14.65
N ILE A 432 26.55 22.01 -15.41
CA ILE A 432 25.49 21.03 -15.59
C ILE A 432 25.62 19.92 -14.55
N TYR A 433 24.52 19.64 -13.85
CA TYR A 433 24.27 18.40 -13.15
C TYR A 433 23.05 17.73 -13.77
N ARG A 434 23.18 16.50 -14.26
CA ARG A 434 22.04 15.70 -14.68
C ARG A 434 22.13 14.29 -14.12
N GLN A 435 21.01 13.84 -13.55
CA GLN A 435 20.79 12.48 -13.08
C GLN A 435 19.46 11.98 -13.64
N ALA A 436 19.51 10.89 -14.39
CA ALA A 436 18.31 10.21 -14.87
C ALA A 436 18.32 8.77 -14.35
N LEU A 437 17.21 8.28 -13.81
CA LEU A 437 17.09 6.92 -13.29
C LEU A 437 15.90 6.18 -13.90
N THR A 438 16.09 4.87 -14.04
CA THR A 438 15.05 3.89 -14.31
C THR A 438 15.10 2.82 -13.24
N GLN A 439 14.08 2.79 -12.40
CA GLN A 439 13.88 1.78 -11.38
C GLN A 439 12.74 0.84 -11.75
N ARG A 440 12.96 -0.46 -11.55
CA ARG A 440 11.98 -1.51 -11.72
C ARG A 440 12.02 -2.43 -10.52
N THR A 441 10.87 -2.60 -9.89
CA THR A 441 10.67 -3.58 -8.82
C THR A 441 9.49 -4.45 -9.20
N THR A 442 9.67 -5.77 -9.17
CA THR A 442 8.57 -6.72 -9.31
C THR A 442 8.59 -7.69 -8.15
N SER A 443 7.42 -8.05 -7.65
CA SER A 443 7.24 -8.94 -6.51
C SER A 443 6.08 -9.87 -6.81
N THR A 444 6.28 -11.19 -6.77
CA THR A 444 5.21 -12.16 -6.97
C THR A 444 5.14 -13.10 -5.77
N ALA A 445 4.01 -13.10 -5.07
CA ALA A 445 3.66 -14.13 -4.09
C ALA A 445 2.76 -15.17 -4.77
N THR A 446 3.12 -16.44 -4.69
CA THR A 446 2.27 -17.57 -5.06
C THR A 446 2.00 -18.41 -3.82
N VAL A 447 0.75 -18.42 -3.37
CA VAL A 447 0.31 -19.15 -2.18
C VAL A 447 -0.49 -20.36 -2.61
N THR A 448 0.05 -21.55 -2.37
CA THR A 448 -0.66 -22.82 -2.60
C THR A 448 -1.18 -23.34 -1.27
N THR A 449 -2.48 -23.60 -1.19
CA THR A 449 -3.11 -24.22 -0.03
C THR A 449 -3.77 -25.54 -0.42
N GLU A 450 -3.46 -26.61 0.30
CA GLU A 450 -3.92 -27.98 0.02
C GLU A 450 -4.48 -28.64 1.28
N GLY A 451 -5.73 -29.09 1.23
CA GLY A 451 -6.38 -29.77 2.36
C GLY A 451 -7.75 -30.32 1.97
N SER A 452 -8.15 -31.44 2.57
CA SER A 452 -9.49 -32.05 2.41
C SER A 452 -9.97 -32.20 0.94
N GLY A 453 -9.05 -32.60 0.05
CA GLY A 453 -9.34 -32.81 -1.38
C GLY A 453 -9.46 -31.54 -2.21
N ARG A 454 -9.17 -30.37 -1.63
CA ARG A 454 -9.19 -29.07 -2.29
C ARG A 454 -7.79 -28.47 -2.36
N ARG A 455 -7.47 -27.90 -3.52
CA ARG A 455 -6.24 -27.15 -3.79
C ARG A 455 -6.59 -25.76 -4.30
N THR A 456 -6.07 -24.72 -3.64
CA THR A 456 -6.16 -23.34 -4.13
C THR A 456 -4.77 -22.81 -4.44
N VAL A 457 -4.65 -22.00 -5.49
CA VAL A 457 -3.43 -21.25 -5.79
C VAL A 457 -3.81 -19.80 -5.98
N ASP A 458 -3.32 -18.97 -5.06
CA ASP A 458 -3.50 -17.53 -5.07
C ASP A 458 -2.19 -16.91 -5.56
N ARG A 459 -2.24 -16.04 -6.58
CA ARG A 459 -1.08 -15.33 -7.11
C ARG A 459 -1.31 -13.83 -6.98
N ILE A 460 -0.37 -13.14 -6.33
CA ILE A 460 -0.35 -11.69 -6.16
C ILE A 460 0.95 -11.18 -6.79
N ALA A 461 0.84 -10.40 -7.86
CA ALA A 461 1.99 -9.81 -8.54
C ALA A 461 1.92 -8.29 -8.49
N LEU A 462 3.00 -7.69 -8.00
CA LEU A 462 3.17 -6.26 -7.79
C LEU A 462 4.31 -5.75 -8.69
N SER A 463 4.15 -4.54 -9.21
CA SER A 463 5.18 -3.87 -10.00
C SER A 463 5.18 -2.37 -9.70
N TYR A 464 6.34 -1.81 -9.33
CA TYR A 464 6.51 -0.39 -9.00
C TYR A 464 7.60 0.34 -9.84
N PRO A 465 7.46 0.41 -11.17
CA PRO A 465 8.29 1.26 -12.02
C PRO A 465 8.32 2.72 -11.57
N LEU A 466 9.54 3.29 -11.58
CA LEU A 466 9.79 4.72 -11.45
C LEU A 466 10.86 5.11 -12.47
N ASP A 467 10.51 6.01 -13.39
CA ASP A 467 11.46 6.69 -14.26
C ASP A 467 11.53 8.17 -13.84
N MET A 468 12.73 8.74 -13.70
CA MET A 468 12.92 10.12 -13.28
C MET A 468 14.11 10.74 -13.99
N ASP A 469 14.00 12.01 -14.38
CA ASP A 469 15.09 12.78 -14.99
C ASP A 469 15.15 14.15 -14.31
N TYR A 470 16.32 14.48 -13.77
CA TYR A 470 16.58 15.75 -13.12
C TYR A 470 17.80 16.39 -13.77
N THR A 471 17.65 17.63 -14.20
CA THR A 471 18.76 18.45 -14.73
C THR A 471 18.78 19.81 -14.05
N TYR A 472 19.94 20.21 -13.55
CA TYR A 472 20.24 21.58 -13.15
C TYR A 472 21.32 22.16 -14.06
N ASP A 473 21.03 23.32 -14.64
CA ASP A 473 21.95 24.12 -15.45
C ASP A 473 22.25 25.42 -14.70
N GLY A 474 23.43 25.48 -14.08
CA GLY A 474 23.87 26.63 -13.29
C GLY A 474 24.13 27.89 -14.11
N ASP A 475 24.45 27.78 -15.40
CA ASP A 475 24.63 28.96 -16.27
C ASP A 475 23.28 29.64 -16.55
N LYS A 476 22.21 28.85 -16.58
CA LYS A 476 20.83 29.33 -16.78
C LYS A 476 20.07 29.52 -15.47
N ASN A 477 20.64 29.11 -14.33
CA ASN A 477 19.93 28.99 -13.05
C ASN A 477 18.59 28.26 -13.22
N ARG A 478 18.59 27.16 -13.96
CA ARG A 478 17.37 26.43 -14.36
C ARG A 478 17.45 24.98 -13.93
N GLN A 479 16.36 24.51 -13.34
CA GLN A 479 16.07 23.12 -13.07
C GLN A 479 14.95 22.64 -13.99
N ASP A 480 15.10 21.45 -14.55
CA ASP A 480 14.06 20.73 -15.27
C ASP A 480 13.96 19.32 -14.67
N ALA A 481 12.74 18.88 -14.37
CA ALA A 481 12.48 17.58 -13.77
C ALA A 481 11.31 16.87 -14.46
N THR A 482 11.42 15.55 -14.59
CA THR A 482 10.31 14.67 -14.99
C THR A 482 10.25 13.46 -14.06
N ALA A 483 9.06 12.93 -13.86
CA ALA A 483 8.85 11.66 -13.18
C ALA A 483 7.71 10.89 -13.84
N ALA A 484 7.85 9.58 -13.95
CA ALA A 484 6.80 8.67 -14.37
C ALA A 484 6.74 7.47 -13.42
N GLN A 485 5.55 7.23 -12.86
CA GLN A 485 5.25 6.09 -11.99
C GLN A 485 4.21 5.20 -12.67
N ASP A 486 4.33 3.89 -12.51
CA ASP A 486 3.37 2.94 -13.06
C ASP A 486 3.17 1.78 -12.10
N PHE A 487 2.30 1.98 -11.11
CA PHE A 487 2.06 1.00 -10.05
C PHE A 487 1.01 0.00 -10.51
N ARG A 488 1.31 -1.29 -10.37
CA ARG A 488 0.48 -2.38 -10.88
C ARG A 488 0.31 -3.48 -9.84
N THR A 489 -0.92 -3.94 -9.69
CA THR A 489 -1.26 -5.12 -8.90
C THR A 489 -2.12 -6.06 -9.75
N ASP A 490 -1.66 -7.29 -9.93
CA ASP A 490 -2.41 -8.37 -10.57
C ASP A 490 -2.65 -9.48 -9.55
N VAL A 491 -3.92 -9.88 -9.42
CA VAL A 491 -4.33 -10.93 -8.48
C VAL A 491 -5.06 -12.02 -9.25
N SER A 492 -4.78 -13.27 -8.95
CA SER A 492 -5.58 -14.39 -9.44
C SER A 492 -5.73 -15.50 -8.41
N ARG A 493 -6.83 -16.25 -8.51
CA ARG A 493 -7.08 -17.48 -7.76
C ARG A 493 -7.52 -18.59 -8.70
N THR A 494 -6.91 -19.75 -8.53
CA THR A 494 -7.40 -21.02 -9.09
C THR A 494 -7.86 -21.96 -7.99
N VAL A 495 -8.88 -22.77 -8.26
CA VAL A 495 -9.39 -23.82 -7.37
C VAL A 495 -9.43 -25.13 -8.14
N ASN A 496 -8.69 -26.14 -7.66
CA ASN A 496 -8.54 -27.44 -8.32
C ASN A 496 -8.16 -27.32 -9.82
N GLY A 497 -7.39 -26.29 -10.17
CA GLY A 497 -6.93 -26.00 -11.53
C GLY A 497 -7.91 -25.19 -12.40
N GLY A 498 -9.11 -24.88 -11.93
CA GLY A 498 -10.04 -23.97 -12.61
C GLY A 498 -9.87 -22.52 -12.14
N ASP A 499 -9.99 -21.56 -13.05
CA ASP A 499 -9.97 -20.13 -12.72
C ASP A 499 -11.21 -19.76 -11.89
N ALA A 500 -10.97 -19.13 -10.74
CA ALA A 500 -12.04 -18.71 -9.83
C ALA A 500 -12.13 -17.19 -9.69
N PHE A 501 -10.99 -16.49 -9.80
CA PHE A 501 -10.95 -15.03 -9.72
C PHE A 501 -9.73 -14.46 -10.43
N HIS A 502 -9.88 -13.27 -11.00
CA HIS A 502 -8.76 -12.40 -11.35
C HIS A 502 -9.14 -10.93 -11.18
N SER A 503 -8.14 -10.09 -10.87
CA SER A 503 -8.27 -8.64 -10.91
C SER A 503 -6.96 -7.98 -11.35
N ALA A 504 -7.06 -6.80 -11.95
CA ALA A 504 -5.92 -5.99 -12.35
C ALA A 504 -6.16 -4.52 -11.95
N PHE A 505 -5.23 -3.96 -11.19
CA PHE A 505 -5.15 -2.54 -10.84
C PHE A 505 -3.92 -1.91 -11.51
N ARG A 506 -4.07 -0.71 -12.05
CA ARG A 506 -2.98 0.10 -12.61
C ARG A 506 -3.15 1.57 -12.22
N ASN A 507 -2.06 2.22 -11.81
CA ASN A 507 -1.97 3.67 -11.60
C ASN A 507 -0.74 4.19 -12.33
N THR A 508 -0.95 4.79 -13.50
CA THR A 508 0.10 5.37 -14.34
C THR A 508 0.07 6.88 -14.21
N LEU A 509 1.19 7.47 -13.79
CA LEU A 509 1.40 8.90 -13.61
C LEU A 509 2.61 9.33 -14.44
N ALA A 510 2.52 10.46 -15.12
CA ALA A 510 3.66 11.13 -15.75
C ALA A 510 3.55 12.65 -15.53
N VAL A 511 4.61 13.24 -15.00
CA VAL A 511 4.68 14.65 -14.61
C VAL A 511 5.99 15.28 -15.06
N LYS A 512 5.97 16.58 -15.35
CA LYS A 512 7.16 17.39 -15.60
C LYS A 512 7.01 18.78 -15.00
N SER A 513 8.13 19.40 -14.67
CA SER A 513 8.20 20.76 -14.16
C SER A 513 9.53 21.41 -14.53
N ALA A 514 9.54 22.73 -14.62
CA ALA A 514 10.75 23.53 -14.71
C ALA A 514 10.73 24.67 -13.68
N LEU A 515 11.89 24.93 -13.09
CA LEU A 515 12.08 25.95 -12.08
C LEU A 515 13.27 26.85 -12.44
N LEU A 516 13.04 28.15 -12.48
CA LEU A 516 14.08 29.17 -12.64
C LEU A 516 14.40 29.77 -11.27
N PHE A 517 15.67 29.75 -10.90
CA PHE A 517 16.16 30.34 -9.66
C PHE A 517 16.57 31.80 -9.87
N SER A 518 16.38 32.61 -8.83
CA SER A 518 16.87 33.99 -8.82
C SER A 518 18.40 34.00 -8.66
N SER A 519 19.05 35.04 -9.17
CA SER A 519 20.49 35.26 -8.97
C SER A 519 20.87 35.55 -7.51
N THR A 520 19.89 35.82 -6.65
CA THR A 520 20.04 36.00 -5.20
C THR A 520 19.70 34.74 -4.39
N GLY A 521 19.37 33.63 -5.07
CA GLY A 521 18.93 32.37 -4.46
C GLY A 521 17.41 32.22 -4.38
N GLY A 522 16.93 30.97 -4.37
CA GLY A 522 15.51 30.63 -4.28
C GLY A 522 14.73 30.67 -5.61
N PRO A 523 13.54 30.04 -5.66
CA PRO A 523 12.71 29.96 -6.87
C PRO A 523 12.18 31.35 -7.26
N ALA A 524 12.48 31.79 -8.48
CA ALA A 524 11.98 33.05 -9.05
C ALA A 524 10.73 32.84 -9.90
N GLN A 525 10.75 31.81 -10.75
CA GLN A 525 9.66 31.48 -11.65
C GLN A 525 9.54 29.98 -11.82
N ARG A 526 8.29 29.53 -11.94
CA ARG A 526 7.90 28.17 -12.23
C ARG A 526 7.27 28.13 -13.62
N GLY A 527 7.47 27.04 -14.35
CA GLY A 527 6.85 26.89 -15.66
C GLY A 527 6.94 25.47 -16.21
N GLY A 528 6.13 25.21 -17.23
CA GLY A 528 6.13 23.93 -17.92
C GLY A 528 5.52 22.78 -17.11
N GLU A 529 4.81 23.07 -16.01
CA GLU A 529 4.09 22.05 -15.24
C GLU A 529 2.99 21.42 -16.07
N GLU A 530 3.15 20.12 -16.32
CA GLU A 530 2.16 19.28 -16.97
C GLU A 530 2.16 17.93 -16.28
N GLY A 531 0.98 17.34 -16.16
CA GLY A 531 0.81 16.03 -15.57
C GLY A 531 -0.30 15.25 -16.26
N SER A 532 -0.20 13.93 -16.19
CA SER A 532 -1.29 13.03 -16.49
C SER A 532 -1.28 11.87 -15.53
N GLN A 533 -2.45 11.48 -15.04
CA GLN A 533 -2.64 10.28 -14.24
C GLN A 533 -3.77 9.46 -14.85
N THR A 534 -3.60 8.16 -14.98
CA THR A 534 -4.65 7.22 -15.36
C THR A 534 -4.69 6.08 -14.38
N VAL A 535 -5.86 5.85 -13.80
CA VAL A 535 -6.13 4.71 -12.91
C VAL A 535 -7.13 3.79 -13.58
N THR A 536 -6.83 2.50 -13.64
CA THR A 536 -7.72 1.46 -14.15
C THR A 536 -7.86 0.33 -13.15
N TYR A 537 -9.06 -0.22 -13.03
CA TYR A 537 -9.30 -1.45 -12.30
C TYR A 537 -10.33 -2.32 -13.02
N GLU A 538 -10.08 -3.61 -13.11
CA GLU A 538 -11.05 -4.61 -13.56
C GLU A 538 -10.95 -5.89 -12.75
N ASP A 539 -12.06 -6.63 -12.67
CA ASP A 539 -12.06 -7.98 -12.10
C ASP A 539 -13.07 -8.92 -12.76
N SER A 540 -12.91 -10.21 -12.48
CA SER A 540 -13.78 -11.27 -12.99
C SER A 540 -15.20 -11.27 -12.40
N LEU A 541 -15.50 -10.41 -11.43
CA LEU A 541 -16.83 -10.21 -10.88
C LEU A 541 -17.60 -9.11 -11.63
N GLY A 542 -17.00 -8.53 -12.67
CA GLY A 542 -17.61 -7.54 -13.54
C GLY A 542 -17.31 -6.08 -13.14
N SER A 543 -16.39 -5.86 -12.21
CA SER A 543 -15.90 -4.51 -11.92
C SER A 543 -15.14 -3.95 -13.11
N CYS A 544 -15.38 -2.67 -13.42
CA CYS A 544 -14.62 -1.88 -14.36
C CYS A 544 -14.58 -0.43 -13.89
N TYR A 545 -13.38 0.11 -13.75
CA TYR A 545 -13.12 1.50 -13.47
C TYR A 545 -12.00 1.99 -14.38
N GLN A 546 -12.21 3.17 -14.96
CA GLN A 546 -11.14 3.95 -15.56
C GLN A 546 -11.38 5.43 -15.31
N ARG A 547 -10.33 6.13 -14.93
CA ARG A 547 -10.27 7.59 -14.91
C ARG A 547 -8.93 8.05 -15.40
N SER A 548 -8.93 9.08 -16.25
CA SER A 548 -7.74 9.80 -16.66
C SER A 548 -7.90 11.27 -16.34
N VAL A 549 -6.88 11.89 -15.75
CA VAL A 549 -6.80 13.35 -15.53
C VAL A 549 -5.55 13.89 -16.22
N VAL A 550 -5.67 15.08 -16.78
CA VAL A 550 -4.55 15.83 -17.37
C VAL A 550 -4.51 17.19 -16.70
N THR A 551 -3.32 17.61 -16.28
CA THR A 551 -3.07 18.87 -15.62
C THR A 551 -2.05 19.68 -16.41
N ALA A 552 -2.21 21.00 -16.38
CA ALA A 552 -1.29 21.93 -17.01
C ALA A 552 -1.28 23.24 -16.21
N ALA A 553 -0.12 23.86 -16.07
CA ALA A 553 0.06 25.11 -15.32
C ALA A 553 -0.57 25.05 -13.92
N ASN A 554 -0.33 23.94 -13.20
CA ASN A 554 -0.81 23.68 -11.84
C ASN A 554 -2.35 23.64 -11.66
N VAL A 555 -3.12 23.39 -12.72
CA VAL A 555 -4.59 23.20 -12.65
C VAL A 555 -5.06 21.99 -13.45
N LEU A 556 -6.24 21.47 -13.14
CA LEU A 556 -6.92 20.47 -13.97
C LEU A 556 -7.25 21.05 -15.35
N ALA A 557 -6.70 20.44 -16.41
CA ALA A 557 -6.96 20.80 -17.80
C ALA A 557 -8.09 19.97 -18.42
N SER A 558 -8.11 18.66 -18.20
CA SER A 558 -9.19 17.77 -18.65
C SER A 558 -9.25 16.49 -17.84
N PHE A 559 -10.40 15.82 -17.86
CA PHE A 559 -10.56 14.48 -17.31
C PHE A 559 -11.49 13.63 -18.17
N GLN A 560 -11.38 12.32 -18.05
CA GLN A 560 -12.24 11.34 -18.72
C GLN A 560 -12.54 10.20 -17.76
N ASP A 561 -13.82 9.82 -17.68
CA ASP A 561 -14.33 8.74 -16.83
C ASP A 561 -14.94 7.61 -17.66
N GLY A 562 -14.75 6.37 -17.21
CA GLY A 562 -15.41 5.19 -17.76
C GLY A 562 -15.03 4.82 -19.19
N ALA A 563 -13.97 5.42 -19.74
CA ALA A 563 -13.43 5.00 -21.02
C ALA A 563 -13.04 3.52 -20.94
N GLY A 564 -13.47 2.72 -21.93
CA GLY A 564 -13.25 1.26 -21.92
C GLY A 564 -14.26 0.45 -21.09
N CYS A 565 -15.08 1.08 -20.24
CA CYS A 565 -16.10 0.39 -19.45
C CYS A 565 -17.49 0.47 -20.14
N THR A 566 -17.97 -0.66 -20.68
CA THR A 566 -19.25 -0.76 -21.43
C THR A 566 -20.48 -0.28 -20.64
N GLY A 567 -20.42 -0.23 -19.30
CA GLY A 567 -21.47 0.26 -18.41
C GLY A 567 -21.11 1.50 -17.60
N GLY A 568 -20.05 2.23 -17.99
CA GLY A 568 -19.42 3.26 -17.16
C GLY A 568 -18.65 2.66 -15.97
N ASN A 569 -18.14 3.52 -15.10
CA ASN A 569 -17.44 3.10 -13.89
C ASN A 569 -18.41 2.39 -12.93
N ARG A 570 -18.26 1.07 -12.83
CA ARG A 570 -19.06 0.20 -11.96
C ARG A 570 -18.12 -0.79 -11.28
N LEU A 571 -18.17 -0.84 -9.97
CA LEU A 571 -17.30 -1.71 -9.19
C LEU A 571 -18.15 -2.62 -8.30
N ASN A 572 -17.75 -3.87 -8.16
CA ASN A 572 -18.25 -4.73 -7.09
C ASN A 572 -17.83 -4.11 -5.75
N TRP A 573 -18.71 -4.04 -4.75
CA TRP A 573 -18.34 -3.42 -3.47
C TRP A 573 -17.23 -4.16 -2.71
N LEU A 574 -16.93 -5.41 -3.06
CA LEU A 574 -15.77 -6.17 -2.59
C LEU A 574 -14.46 -5.83 -3.30
N ALA A 575 -14.50 -5.11 -4.42
CA ALA A 575 -13.32 -4.76 -5.19
C ALA A 575 -12.32 -3.93 -4.38
N GLN A 576 -11.04 -4.05 -4.73
CA GLN A 576 -9.94 -3.26 -4.18
C GLN A 576 -9.31 -2.41 -5.28
N PRO A 577 -10.01 -1.33 -5.70
CA PRO A 577 -9.61 -0.52 -6.86
C PRO A 577 -8.46 0.46 -6.54
N ASP A 578 -7.94 0.43 -5.32
CA ASP A 578 -6.82 1.20 -4.80
C ASP A 578 -5.52 0.37 -4.74
N GLY A 579 -5.54 -0.88 -5.20
CA GLY A 579 -4.38 -1.77 -5.16
C GLY A 579 -4.11 -2.39 -3.78
N ALA A 580 -5.06 -2.30 -2.84
CA ALA A 580 -4.93 -2.87 -1.49
C ALA A 580 -4.66 -4.39 -1.47
N PRO A 581 -4.22 -4.95 -0.33
CA PRO A 581 -4.00 -6.39 -0.17
C PRO A 581 -5.27 -7.23 -0.31
N ALA A 582 -5.32 -8.09 -1.34
CA ALA A 582 -6.49 -8.92 -1.67
C ALA A 582 -6.53 -10.29 -0.97
N GLN A 583 -5.52 -10.68 -0.17
CA GLN A 583 -5.38 -12.05 0.37
C GLN A 583 -6.60 -12.49 1.21
N ALA A 584 -7.13 -11.60 2.05
CA ALA A 584 -8.29 -11.90 2.88
C ALA A 584 -9.58 -12.02 2.04
N LEU A 585 -9.71 -11.20 0.99
CA LEU A 585 -10.79 -11.29 0.00
C LEU A 585 -10.74 -12.64 -0.74
N LEU A 586 -9.57 -13.03 -1.26
CA LEU A 586 -9.40 -14.30 -1.97
C LEU A 586 -9.86 -15.47 -1.10
N GLY A 587 -9.53 -15.45 0.19
CA GLY A 587 -10.01 -16.42 1.16
C GLY A 587 -11.52 -16.65 1.13
N ARG A 588 -12.33 -15.63 0.81
CA ARG A 588 -13.79 -15.71 0.75
C ARG A 588 -14.35 -16.02 -0.64
N ILE A 589 -13.52 -15.94 -1.68
CA ILE A 589 -13.95 -16.26 -3.03
C ILE A 589 -13.93 -17.79 -3.22
N SER A 590 -15.11 -18.35 -3.49
CA SER A 590 -15.33 -19.78 -3.75
C SER A 590 -15.13 -20.71 -2.53
N GLU A 591 -15.15 -20.20 -1.30
CA GLU A 591 -15.44 -21.07 -0.14
C GLU A 591 -16.87 -21.64 -0.29
N PRO A 592 -17.08 -22.95 -0.06
CA PRO A 592 -18.40 -23.58 -0.18
C PRO A 592 -19.41 -23.05 0.84
#